data_AF-A0A7S3MZ61-F1
#
_entry.id   AF-A0A7S3MZ61-F1
#
_cell.length_a   1.000
_cell.length_b   1.000
_cell.length_c   1.000
_cell.angle_alpha   90.00
_cell.angle_beta   90.00
_cell.angle_gamma   90.00
#
_symmetry.space_group_name_H-M   'P 1'
#
loop_
_entity.id
_entity.type
_entity.pdbx_description
1 polymer ?
#
loop_
_entity_poly.entity_id
_entity_poly.type
_entity_poly.pdbx_seq_one_letter_code
_entity_poly.pdbx_strand_id
1 'polypeptide(L)'
;LGPDHYVTQAMRDYVPQDRDMFISSKAGDFQRLIWGQPVELRERETTHWQNFMKYIEDNKLDPLPEEYTDERRLGFRYLQGNKWHYESTYEAIFDHKTWKDKAFPMDG
;
A
#
# COMPACT_ATOMS: atom_id res chain seq x y z
N LEU A 1 29.79 22.05 -6.54
CA LEU A 1 29.31 21.56 -5.24
C LEU A 1 28.66 20.21 -5.49
N GLY A 2 29.21 19.13 -4.92
CA GLY A 2 28.64 17.79 -5.10
C GLY A 2 27.35 17.58 -4.29
N PRO A 3 26.56 16.54 -4.60
CA PRO A 3 25.29 16.26 -3.91
C PRO A 3 25.42 16.10 -2.39
N ASP A 4 26.62 15.78 -1.89
CA ASP A 4 26.91 15.61 -0.47
C ASP A 4 26.76 16.89 0.38
N HIS A 5 26.71 18.08 -0.23
CA HIS A 5 26.56 19.33 0.52
C HIS A 5 25.11 19.66 0.90
N TYR A 6 24.12 19.01 0.29
CA TYR A 6 22.71 19.29 0.54
C TYR A 6 22.04 18.27 1.48
N VAL A 7 22.70 17.13 1.74
CA VAL A 7 22.18 16.06 2.59
C VAL A 7 22.97 16.02 3.89
N THR A 8 22.36 16.46 4.98
CA THR A 8 22.99 16.45 6.30
C THR A 8 23.12 15.01 6.83
N GLN A 9 24.06 14.80 7.76
CA GLN A 9 24.20 13.49 8.42
C GLN A 9 22.90 13.06 9.11
N ALA A 10 22.17 14.01 9.70
CA ALA A 10 20.85 13.77 10.31
C ALA A 10 19.82 13.23 9.29
N MET A 11 19.89 13.63 8.02
CA MET A 11 19.02 13.09 6.96
C MET A 11 19.45 11.68 6.55
N ARG A 12 20.75 11.38 6.57
CA ARG A 12 21.27 10.04 6.27
C ARG A 12 20.93 9.02 7.36
N ASP A 13 20.95 9.47 8.61
CA ASP A 13 20.70 8.64 9.79
C ASP A 13 19.22 8.63 10.20
N TYR A 14 18.34 9.23 9.39
CA TYR A 14 16.92 9.29 9.70
C TYR A 14 16.29 7.90 9.67
N VAL A 15 15.76 7.48 10.82
CA VAL A 15 14.93 6.29 10.97
C VAL A 15 13.52 6.75 11.33
N PRO A 16 12.51 6.50 10.46
CA PRO A 16 11.13 6.88 10.73
C PRO A 16 10.65 6.34 12.07
N GLN A 17 10.03 7.19 12.87
CA GLN A 17 9.34 6.77 14.08
C GLN A 17 7.87 6.50 13.77
N ASP A 18 7.16 5.84 14.67
CA ASP A 18 5.72 5.56 14.52
C ASP A 18 4.89 6.80 14.15
N ARG A 19 5.20 7.95 14.76
CA ARG A 19 4.53 9.24 14.47
C ARG A 19 4.75 9.75 13.04
N ASP A 20 5.85 9.35 12.41
CA ASP A 20 6.21 9.74 11.05
C ASP A 20 5.66 8.72 10.04
N MET A 21 5.48 7.48 10.49
CA MET A 21 5.03 6.35 9.67
C MET A 21 3.52 6.26 9.57
N PHE A 22 2.79 6.76 10.58
CA PHE A 22 1.34 6.60 10.66
C PHE A 22 0.63 7.90 11.01
N ILE A 23 -0.50 8.12 10.36
CA ILE A 23 -1.52 9.05 10.86
C ILE A 23 -2.59 8.23 11.55
N SER A 24 -2.86 8.54 12.82
CA SER A 24 -3.87 7.86 13.62
C SER A 24 -5.02 8.79 13.97
N SER A 25 -6.24 8.26 13.95
CA SER A 25 -7.43 8.94 14.44
C SER A 25 -7.60 8.70 15.95
N LYS A 26 -8.43 9.54 16.59
CA LYS A 26 -8.81 9.34 18.00
C LYS A 26 -9.58 8.04 18.24
N ALA A 27 -10.16 7.44 17.20
CA ALA A 27 -10.87 6.17 17.27
C ALA A 27 -9.93 4.95 17.19
N GLY A 28 -8.61 5.16 17.05
CA GLY A 28 -7.61 4.07 16.95
C GLY A 28 -7.40 3.53 15.54
N ASP A 29 -8.06 4.10 14.53
CA ASP A 29 -7.73 3.82 13.12
C ASP A 29 -6.44 4.50 12.72
N PHE A 30 -5.70 3.90 11.78
CA PHE A 30 -4.47 4.48 11.27
C PHE A 30 -4.32 4.25 9.77
N GLN A 31 -3.53 5.13 9.16
CA GLN A 31 -3.06 5.01 7.78
C GLN A 31 -1.54 5.09 7.76
N ARG A 32 -0.91 4.18 7.03
CA ARG A 32 0.54 4.17 6.82
C ARG A 32 0.93 5.13 5.71
N LEU A 33 1.86 6.02 6.02
CA LEU A 33 2.43 6.98 5.07
C LEU A 33 3.67 6.44 4.36
N ILE A 34 4.50 5.71 5.09
CA ILE A 34 5.81 5.22 4.60
C ILE A 34 5.72 3.71 4.35
N TRP A 35 5.95 3.33 3.09
CA TRP A 35 5.94 1.95 2.60
C TRP A 35 7.33 1.45 2.16
N GLY A 36 8.39 2.21 2.44
CA GLY A 36 9.76 1.79 2.16
C GLY A 36 10.17 0.61 3.02
N GLN A 37 10.98 -0.30 2.47
CA GLN A 37 11.53 -1.42 3.24
C GLN A 37 12.66 -0.97 4.18
N PRO A 38 12.94 -1.73 5.26
CA PRO A 38 12.13 -2.82 5.82
C PRO A 38 11.16 -2.27 6.88
N VAL A 39 9.87 -2.51 6.69
CA VAL A 39 8.88 -2.23 7.74
C VAL A 39 7.87 -3.37 7.82
N GLU A 40 7.86 -4.04 8.97
CA GLU A 40 6.89 -5.08 9.29
C GLU A 40 5.47 -4.51 9.32
N LEU A 41 4.52 -5.31 8.84
CA LEU A 41 3.10 -4.98 8.95
C LEU A 41 2.70 -5.09 10.42
N ARG A 42 1.86 -4.17 10.87
CA ARG A 42 1.17 -4.29 12.15
C ARG A 42 0.13 -5.41 12.04
N GLU A 43 -0.17 -6.05 13.17
CA GLU A 43 -1.16 -7.13 13.25
C GLU A 43 -2.47 -6.76 12.54
N ARG A 44 -3.02 -5.57 12.82
CA ARG A 44 -4.26 -5.09 12.19
C ARG A 44 -4.17 -4.97 10.67
N GLU A 45 -3.03 -4.57 10.11
CA GLU A 45 -2.83 -4.53 8.66
C GLU A 45 -2.86 -5.95 8.08
N THR A 46 -2.14 -6.87 8.72
CA THR A 46 -2.12 -8.29 8.33
C THR A 46 -3.53 -8.88 8.37
N THR A 47 -4.30 -8.61 9.43
CA THR A 47 -5.69 -9.07 9.54
C THR A 47 -6.57 -8.52 8.43
N HIS A 48 -6.53 -7.22 8.15
CA HIS A 48 -7.34 -6.64 7.08
C HIS A 48 -6.96 -7.21 5.71
N TRP A 49 -5.68 -7.44 5.45
CA TRP A 49 -5.24 -8.06 4.19
C TRP A 49 -5.71 -9.49 4.04
N GLN A 50 -5.54 -10.32 5.07
CA GLN A 50 -6.05 -11.69 5.07
C GLN A 50 -7.57 -11.73 4.85
N ASN A 51 -8.31 -10.85 5.51
CA ASN A 51 -9.75 -10.73 5.33
C ASN A 51 -10.13 -10.26 3.92
N PHE A 52 -9.35 -9.35 3.33
CA PHE A 52 -9.56 -8.91 1.95
C PHE A 52 -9.31 -10.03 0.94
N MET A 53 -8.22 -10.79 1.10
CA MET A 53 -7.95 -11.96 0.24
C MET A 53 -9.04 -13.03 0.40
N LYS A 54 -9.48 -13.28 1.63
CA LYS A 54 -10.60 -14.19 1.90
C LYS A 54 -11.91 -13.69 1.27
N TYR A 55 -12.19 -12.39 1.29
CA TYR A 55 -13.34 -11.81 0.61
C TYR A 55 -13.32 -12.10 -0.90
N ILE A 56 -12.16 -11.99 -1.55
CA ILE A 56 -11.99 -12.31 -2.97
C ILE A 56 -12.31 -13.79 -3.23
N GLU A 57 -11.78 -14.70 -2.40
CA GLU A 57 -12.02 -16.14 -2.50
C GLU A 57 -13.48 -16.51 -2.27
N ASP A 58 -14.08 -16.03 -1.17
CA ASP A 58 -15.45 -16.35 -0.76
C ASP A 58 -16.48 -15.87 -1.81
N ASN A 59 -16.19 -14.77 -2.50
CA ASN A 59 -17.03 -14.21 -3.57
C ASN A 59 -16.68 -14.72 -4.97
N LYS A 60 -15.69 -15.62 -5.10
CA LYS A 60 -15.23 -16.17 -6.39
C LYS A 60 -14.83 -15.09 -7.40
N LEU A 61 -14.23 -14.02 -6.90
CA LEU A 61 -13.74 -12.93 -7.71
C LEU A 61 -12.40 -13.30 -8.36
N ASP A 62 -12.05 -12.61 -9.44
CA ASP A 62 -10.76 -12.82 -10.09
C ASP A 62 -9.61 -12.46 -9.13
N PRO A 63 -8.53 -13.25 -9.09
CA PRO A 63 -7.35 -12.93 -8.28
C PRO A 63 -6.77 -11.57 -8.63
N LEU A 64 -6.19 -10.88 -7.64
CA LEU A 64 -5.53 -9.60 -7.86
C LEU A 64 -4.32 -9.78 -8.82
N PRO A 65 -4.03 -8.79 -9.67
CA PRO A 65 -2.79 -8.78 -10.45
C PRO A 65 -1.56 -8.76 -9.54
N GLU A 66 -0.47 -9.41 -9.98
CA GLU A 66 0.74 -9.66 -9.18
C GLU A 66 1.32 -8.38 -8.56
N GLU A 67 1.33 -7.27 -9.30
CA GLU A 67 1.89 -5.99 -8.84
C GLU A 67 1.13 -5.36 -7.66
N TYR A 68 -0.05 -5.86 -7.32
CA TYR A 68 -0.81 -5.42 -6.14
C TYR A 68 -0.56 -6.30 -4.92
N THR A 69 0.00 -7.49 -5.13
CA THR A 69 0.33 -8.47 -4.09
C THR A 69 1.82 -8.55 -3.78
N ASP A 70 2.66 -7.85 -4.56
CA ASP A 70 4.10 -7.85 -4.41
C ASP A 70 4.60 -7.12 -3.14
N GLU A 71 5.91 -7.12 -2.97
CA GLU A 71 6.59 -6.45 -1.84
C GLU A 71 6.44 -4.93 -1.81
N ARG A 72 6.00 -4.29 -2.91
CA ARG A 72 5.72 -2.86 -2.98
C ARG A 72 4.38 -2.53 -2.32
N ARG A 73 3.58 -3.57 -2.03
CA ARG A 73 2.33 -3.53 -1.26
C ARG A 73 1.34 -2.53 -1.86
N LEU A 74 1.25 -2.46 -3.19
CA LEU A 74 0.35 -1.51 -3.84
C LEU A 74 -1.11 -1.80 -3.49
N GLY A 75 -1.54 -3.06 -3.47
CA GLY A 75 -2.89 -3.45 -3.07
C GLY A 75 -3.25 -3.02 -1.65
N PHE A 76 -2.29 -3.09 -0.72
CA PHE A 76 -2.45 -2.58 0.65
C PHE A 76 -2.72 -1.07 0.70
N ARG A 77 -2.10 -0.29 -0.18
CA ARG A 77 -2.33 1.16 -0.26
C ARG A 77 -3.76 1.47 -0.68
N TYR A 78 -4.29 0.72 -1.65
CA TYR A 78 -5.70 0.80 -2.04
C TYR A 78 -6.61 0.40 -0.89
N LEU A 79 -6.29 -0.69 -0.21
CA LEU A 79 -7.09 -1.20 0.91
C LEU A 79 -7.17 -0.20 2.07
N GLN A 80 -6.04 0.42 2.43
CA GLN A 80 -6.01 1.49 3.43
C GLN A 80 -6.71 2.76 2.96
N GLY A 81 -6.48 3.19 1.71
CA GLY A 81 -7.10 4.38 1.14
C GLY A 81 -8.63 4.28 1.09
N ASN A 82 -9.15 3.08 0.86
CA ASN A 82 -10.58 2.77 0.89
C ASN A 82 -11.08 2.36 2.28
N LYS A 83 -10.35 2.68 3.35
CA LYS A 83 -10.78 2.49 4.74
C LYS A 83 -11.24 1.05 5.03
N TRP A 84 -10.54 0.07 4.46
CA TRP A 84 -10.83 -1.36 4.64
C TRP A 84 -12.17 -1.81 4.04
N HIS A 85 -12.77 -1.03 3.13
CA HIS A 85 -13.95 -1.46 2.36
C HIS A 85 -13.51 -2.37 1.20
N TYR A 86 -13.72 -3.67 1.36
CA TYR A 86 -13.16 -4.70 0.47
C TYR A 86 -13.70 -4.65 -0.96
N GLU A 87 -15.00 -4.49 -1.14
CA GLU A 87 -15.63 -4.36 -2.47
C GLU A 87 -15.07 -3.16 -3.23
N SER A 88 -15.15 -1.96 -2.63
CA SER A 88 -14.62 -0.74 -3.23
C SER A 88 -13.10 -0.80 -3.48
N THR A 89 -12.34 -1.50 -2.61
CA THR A 89 -10.91 -1.74 -2.84
C THR A 89 -10.68 -2.60 -4.07
N TYR A 90 -11.44 -3.68 -4.21
CA TYR A 90 -11.35 -4.59 -5.35
C TYR A 90 -11.63 -3.86 -6.66
N GLU A 91 -12.75 -3.14 -6.73
CA GLU A 91 -13.14 -2.33 -7.90
C GLU A 91 -12.05 -1.33 -8.26
N ALA A 92 -11.53 -0.57 -7.28
CA ALA A 92 -10.50 0.43 -7.52
C ALA A 92 -9.18 -0.16 -8.05
N ILE A 93 -8.81 -1.37 -7.62
CA ILE A 93 -7.62 -2.07 -8.13
C ILE A 93 -7.80 -2.45 -9.60
N PHE A 94 -8.95 -3.02 -9.96
CA PHE A 94 -9.21 -3.43 -11.34
C PHE A 94 -9.44 -2.25 -12.29
N ASP A 95 -10.05 -1.16 -11.80
CA ASP A 95 -10.14 0.10 -12.54
C ASP A 95 -8.75 0.68 -12.81
N HIS A 96 -7.87 0.70 -11.80
CA HIS A 96 -6.51 1.17 -11.98
C HIS A 96 -5.70 0.26 -12.92
N LYS A 97 -5.85 -1.06 -12.83
CA LYS A 97 -5.21 -2.01 -13.75
C LYS A 97 -5.67 -1.76 -15.19
N THR A 98 -6.98 -1.61 -15.39
CA THR A 98 -7.58 -1.31 -16.69
C THR A 98 -7.07 0.00 -17.26
N TRP A 99 -6.99 1.05 -16.45
CA TRP A 99 -6.43 2.33 -16.86
C TRP A 99 -4.95 2.20 -17.23
N LYS A 100 -4.14 1.54 -16.41
CA LYS A 100 -2.70 1.35 -16.62
C LYS A 100 -2.42 0.64 -17.94
N ASP A 101 -3.16 -0.44 -18.22
CA ASP A 101 -3.01 -1.21 -19.46
C ASP A 101 -3.39 -0.41 -20.71
N LYS A 102 -4.40 0.48 -20.59
CA LYS A 102 -4.83 1.38 -21.68
C LYS A 102 -3.89 2.56 -21.89
N ALA A 103 -3.36 3.13 -20.81
CA ALA A 103 -2.52 4.33 -20.84
C ALA A 103 -1.08 4.01 -21.26
N PHE A 104 -0.59 2.82 -20.91
CA PHE A 104 0.74 2.34 -21.25
C PHE A 104 0.64 0.96 -21.90
N PRO A 105 0.09 0.87 -23.14
CA PRO A 105 0.11 -0.38 -23.86
C PRO A 105 1.58 -0.79 -24.05
N MET A 106 1.95 -1.94 -23.50
CA MET A 106 3.24 -2.55 -23.82
C MET A 106 3.10 -3.08 -25.25
N ASP A 107 3.47 -2.27 -26.23
CA ASP A 107 3.63 -2.75 -27.61
C ASP A 107 4.67 -3.90 -27.55
N GLY A 108 4.20 -5.11 -27.87
CA GLY A 108 5.02 -6.32 -27.86
C GLY A 108 6.10 -6.34 -28.92
#